data_AF-A0A536UY29-F1
#
_entry.id   AF-A0A536UY29-F1
#
_cell.length_a   1.000
_cell.length_b   1.000
_cell.length_c   1.000
_cell.angle_alpha   90.00
_cell.angle_beta   90.00
_cell.angle_gamma   90.00
#
_symmetry.space_group_name_H-M   'P 1'
#
loop_
_entity.id
_entity.type
_entity.pdbx_description
1 polymer ?
#
loop_
_entity_poly.entity_id
_entity_poly.type
_entity_poly.pdbx_seq_one_letter_code
_entity_poly.pdbx_strand_id
1 'polypeptide(L)'
;EDSPTLLSLLDSCRSGMGSRMLRLWLTLPSRDRAIAGARHDAIARLIDAGVEPLRDALRHVSDVERITARIALRQVRPRELTGLRATLLALPDLRAQAPIGTPLLDDLHAALQPSPDIAEVLARTLADEPAVLLRDGGVIASGFDAELDELRAISQNCDAFLVDLETRERTRTGIGNLRVQYNKVHGFYIEVTSSGLDRVPMDYQRRQTLKNAERFITPELKAFEDKALSAQDRALAREKLLYEQLLDALQENLATLSRTARALAALDALAALAERAATLNWCRPEFVGHPCIEIEGGRHPVVEARLAESGGGDFIANDTRLDAKTRMLVITGPNMGGKSTYMRQVALIALLAAIGSYVPARACRLGPIDAIHTRIGAADDLANAQSTFMLEMTEAAAIVHGATEHSLVLMDEIGRGTSTFDGLALAGAIASHLHDRNRAFTLFATHYFELTEFPKKHERAINVHVSAAESGEHDIVFLHAIEAGPASRSYGVQVARLAGMPGSLIRQARSTLDALETQQRMADAQIDLFAAPPAPPPAAESSALERALAALQPDTLSPREALDALYQLKSLIREQP
;
A
#
# COMPACT_ATOMS: atom_id res chain seq x y z
N GLU A 1 -4.05 -8.39 6.08
CA GLU A 1 -5.38 -8.06 5.53
C GLU A 1 -5.84 -9.27 4.74
N ASP A 2 -6.99 -9.87 5.10
CA ASP A 2 -7.52 -11.10 4.50
C ASP A 2 -8.27 -10.85 3.17
N SER A 3 -8.25 -9.61 2.68
CA SER A 3 -8.91 -9.22 1.43
C SER A 3 -8.02 -9.49 0.21
N PRO A 4 -8.57 -10.04 -0.89
CA PRO A 4 -7.80 -10.35 -2.08
C PRO A 4 -7.44 -9.07 -2.83
N THR A 5 -6.21 -8.61 -2.63
CA THR A 5 -5.65 -7.42 -3.27
C THR A 5 -4.43 -7.79 -4.12
N LEU A 6 -4.02 -6.89 -5.01
CA LEU A 6 -2.76 -7.07 -5.75
C LEU A 6 -1.57 -7.18 -4.78
N LEU A 7 -1.55 -6.39 -3.70
CA LEU A 7 -0.49 -6.46 -2.71
C LEU A 7 -0.49 -7.80 -1.96
N SER A 8 -1.64 -8.33 -1.53
CA SER A 8 -1.69 -9.63 -0.84
C SER A 8 -1.19 -10.79 -1.72
N LEU A 9 -1.31 -10.67 -3.04
CA LEU A 9 -0.79 -11.66 -3.99
C LEU A 9 0.74 -11.55 -4.15
N LEU A 10 1.26 -10.33 -4.18
CA LEU A 10 2.68 -10.04 -4.45
C LEU A 10 3.57 -10.11 -3.20
N ASP A 11 3.04 -9.71 -2.05
CA ASP A 11 3.80 -9.52 -0.82
C ASP A 11 4.18 -10.85 -0.16
N SER A 12 5.25 -11.44 -0.68
CA SER A 12 5.92 -12.60 -0.13
C SER A 12 7.28 -12.23 0.50
N CYS A 13 7.47 -10.95 0.83
CA CYS A 13 8.70 -10.44 1.44
C CYS A 13 9.00 -11.16 2.76
N ARG A 14 10.29 -11.27 3.09
CA ARG A 14 10.77 -11.95 4.31
C ARG A 14 10.94 -11.00 5.49
N SER A 15 10.89 -9.69 5.23
CA SER A 15 11.02 -8.64 6.23
C SER A 15 9.87 -7.62 6.13
N GLY A 16 9.52 -7.01 7.27
CA GLY A 16 8.50 -5.96 7.29
C GLY A 16 8.90 -4.69 6.53
N MET A 17 10.20 -4.44 6.33
CA MET A 17 10.70 -3.32 5.51
C MET A 17 10.58 -3.61 4.01
N GLY A 18 10.79 -4.86 3.58
CA GLY A 18 10.52 -5.30 2.21
C GLY A 18 9.07 -5.11 1.82
N SER A 19 8.13 -5.56 2.66
CA SER A 19 6.69 -5.38 2.43
C SER A 19 6.28 -3.90 2.30
N ARG A 20 6.89 -3.01 3.12
CA ARG A 20 6.66 -1.55 3.01
C ARG A 20 7.23 -0.98 1.71
N MET A 21 8.41 -1.42 1.29
CA MET A 21 9.03 -1.00 0.03
C MET A 21 8.18 -1.44 -1.18
N LEU A 22 7.68 -2.67 -1.18
CA LEU A 22 6.80 -3.17 -2.23
C LEU A 22 5.49 -2.38 -2.30
N ARG A 23 4.86 -2.10 -1.15
CA ARG A 23 3.68 -1.24 -1.08
C ARG A 23 3.97 0.15 -1.63
N LEU A 24 5.11 0.74 -1.26
CA LEU A 24 5.54 2.05 -1.75
C LEU A 24 5.62 2.06 -3.29
N TRP A 25 6.24 1.04 -3.89
CA TRP A 25 6.36 0.94 -5.35
C TRP A 25 4.99 0.83 -6.02
N LEU A 26 4.07 0.04 -5.48
CA LEU A 26 2.69 -0.09 -6.00
C LEU A 26 1.91 1.21 -5.93
N THR A 27 2.07 2.00 -4.87
CA THR A 27 1.32 3.26 -4.69
C THR A 27 1.96 4.46 -5.38
N LEU A 28 3.26 4.40 -5.69
CA LEU A 28 4.02 5.49 -6.31
C LEU A 28 4.89 4.98 -7.46
N PRO A 29 4.29 4.48 -8.57
CA PRO A 29 5.04 4.06 -9.74
C PRO A 29 5.77 5.24 -10.38
N SER A 30 7.07 5.08 -10.65
CA SER A 30 7.84 6.12 -11.33
C SER A 30 7.42 6.24 -12.80
N ARG A 31 7.36 7.47 -13.30
CA ARG A 31 7.21 7.73 -14.75
C ARG A 31 8.49 7.45 -15.52
N ASP A 32 9.64 7.58 -14.87
CA ASP A 32 10.93 7.21 -15.47
C ASP A 32 11.04 5.68 -15.57
N ARG A 33 10.94 5.18 -16.81
CA ARG A 33 10.99 3.75 -17.13
C ARG A 33 12.39 3.16 -16.97
N ALA A 34 13.45 3.98 -16.83
CA ALA A 34 14.78 3.48 -16.49
C ALA A 34 14.79 2.81 -15.11
N ILE A 35 14.03 3.35 -14.14
CA ILE A 35 13.92 2.77 -12.79
C ILE A 35 13.26 1.39 -12.85
N ALA A 36 12.14 1.27 -13.59
CA ALA A 36 11.46 -0.01 -13.80
C ALA A 36 12.36 -1.00 -14.57
N GLY A 37 13.07 -0.52 -15.61
CA GLY A 37 14.04 -1.32 -16.37
C GLY A 37 15.16 -1.89 -15.50
N ALA A 38 15.76 -1.07 -14.63
CA ALA A 38 16.80 -1.53 -13.71
C ALA A 38 16.29 -2.61 -12.74
N ARG A 39 15.02 -2.53 -12.32
CA ARG A 39 14.37 -3.60 -11.53
C ARG A 39 14.13 -4.86 -12.36
N HIS A 40 13.72 -4.74 -13.62
CA HIS A 40 13.57 -5.91 -14.51
C HIS A 40 14.90 -6.66 -14.69
N ASP A 41 16.01 -5.94 -14.84
CA ASP A 41 17.35 -6.55 -14.94
C ASP A 41 17.75 -7.23 -13.64
N ALA A 42 17.51 -6.59 -12.49
CA ALA A 42 17.74 -7.19 -11.18
C ALA A 42 16.89 -8.45 -10.95
N ILE A 43 15.61 -8.43 -11.32
CA ILE A 43 14.70 -9.56 -11.23
C ILE A 43 15.19 -10.71 -12.12
N ALA A 44 15.57 -10.43 -13.37
CA ALA A 44 16.11 -11.45 -14.27
C ALA A 44 17.32 -12.14 -13.64
N ARG A 45 18.25 -11.34 -13.10
CA ARG A 45 19.46 -11.86 -12.46
C ARG A 45 19.17 -12.68 -11.19
N LEU A 46 18.16 -12.28 -10.41
CA LEU A 46 17.69 -13.01 -9.22
C LEU A 46 17.04 -14.34 -9.58
N ILE A 47 16.25 -14.39 -10.66
CA ILE A 47 15.65 -15.62 -11.17
C ILE A 47 16.76 -16.59 -11.62
N ASP A 48 17.76 -16.11 -12.39
CA ASP A 48 18.87 -16.93 -12.87
C ASP A 48 19.73 -17.51 -11.74
N ALA A 49 19.92 -16.75 -10.66
CA ALA A 49 20.73 -17.17 -9.51
C ALA A 49 19.99 -18.11 -8.55
N GLY A 50 18.66 -18.13 -8.59
CA GLY A 50 17.82 -18.74 -7.56
C GLY A 50 17.59 -17.78 -6.39
N VAL A 51 16.34 -17.62 -5.98
CA VAL A 51 15.92 -16.59 -5.01
C VAL A 51 15.89 -17.10 -3.57
N GLU A 52 15.73 -18.40 -3.37
CA GLU A 52 15.55 -19.04 -2.06
C GLU A 52 16.71 -18.80 -1.09
N PRO A 53 18.00 -18.95 -1.47
CA PRO A 53 19.12 -18.73 -0.53
C PRO A 53 19.14 -17.31 0.02
N LEU A 54 18.90 -16.32 -0.84
CA LEU A 54 18.81 -14.92 -0.45
C LEU A 54 17.59 -14.66 0.45
N ARG A 55 16.43 -15.23 0.12
CA ARG A 55 15.20 -15.08 0.91
C ARG A 55 15.35 -15.70 2.30
N ASP A 56 16.02 -16.84 2.43
CA ASP A 56 16.24 -17.45 3.75
C ASP A 56 17.22 -16.62 4.58
N ALA A 57 18.28 -16.07 3.98
CA ALA A 57 19.17 -15.12 4.66
C ALA A 57 18.41 -13.87 5.16
N LEU A 58 17.49 -13.32 4.36
CA LEU A 58 16.65 -12.16 4.72
C LEU A 58 15.69 -12.42 5.87
N ARG A 59 15.31 -13.67 6.16
CA ARG A 59 14.38 -14.02 7.26
C ARG A 59 14.95 -13.68 8.64
N HIS A 60 16.27 -13.72 8.77
CA HIS A 60 16.97 -13.50 10.03
C HIS A 60 17.36 -12.03 10.27
N VAL A 61 17.00 -11.15 9.32
CA VAL A 61 17.30 -9.72 9.38
C VAL A 61 16.26 -8.98 10.23
N SER A 62 16.73 -8.12 11.13
CA SER A 62 15.86 -7.23 11.90
C SER A 62 15.32 -6.08 11.05
N ASP A 63 14.28 -5.38 11.53
CA ASP A 63 13.71 -4.22 10.85
C ASP A 63 14.62 -2.99 11.01
N VAL A 64 15.77 -2.99 10.30
CA VAL A 64 16.81 -1.95 10.37
C VAL A 64 16.24 -0.56 10.09
N GLU A 65 15.25 -0.46 9.21
CA GLU A 65 14.58 0.80 8.90
C GLU A 65 13.94 1.43 10.14
N ARG A 66 13.10 0.66 10.86
CA ARG A 66 12.45 1.14 12.09
C ARG A 66 13.44 1.35 13.22
N ILE A 67 14.44 0.48 13.34
CA ILE A 67 15.48 0.62 14.37
C ILE A 67 16.26 1.92 14.14
N THR A 68 16.66 2.21 12.91
CA THR A 68 17.36 3.45 12.53
C THR A 68 16.51 4.68 12.83
N ALA A 69 15.21 4.66 12.51
CA ALA A 69 14.30 5.74 12.85
C ALA A 69 14.19 5.96 14.37
N ARG A 70 14.17 4.88 15.17
CA ARG A 70 14.14 4.97 16.64
C ARG A 70 15.47 5.42 17.25
N ILE A 71 16.61 5.08 16.63
CA ILE A 71 17.93 5.62 17.02
C ILE A 71 17.92 7.14 16.83
N ALA A 72 17.43 7.63 15.69
CA ALA A 72 17.33 9.06 15.41
C ALA A 72 16.45 9.81 16.44
N LEU A 73 15.42 9.15 16.98
CA LEU A 73 14.56 9.68 18.03
C LEU A 73 15.06 9.43 19.46
N ARG A 74 16.22 8.75 19.64
CA ARG A 74 16.73 8.25 20.94
C ARG A 74 15.72 7.42 21.73
N GLN A 75 14.84 6.69 21.03
CA GLN A 75 13.78 5.86 21.60
C GLN A 75 13.96 4.36 21.32
N VAL A 76 15.10 3.97 20.77
CA VAL A 76 15.43 2.57 20.49
C VAL A 76 15.59 1.78 21.79
N ARG A 77 15.06 0.56 21.82
CA ARG A 77 15.18 -0.34 22.98
C ARG A 77 16.46 -1.18 22.90
N PRO A 78 17.02 -1.64 24.03
CA PRO A 78 18.23 -2.48 24.04
C PRO A 78 18.15 -3.70 23.12
N ARG A 79 17.06 -4.46 23.18
CA ARG A 79 16.85 -5.64 22.31
C ARG A 79 16.79 -5.33 20.82
N GLU A 80 16.36 -4.13 20.45
CA GLU A 80 16.36 -3.69 19.05
C GLU A 80 17.80 -3.47 18.56
N LEU A 81 18.67 -2.89 19.40
CA LEU A 81 20.10 -2.76 19.09
C LEU A 81 20.82 -4.11 19.02
N THR A 82 20.41 -5.10 19.82
CA THR A 82 20.90 -6.48 19.68
C THR A 82 20.48 -7.10 18.35
N GLY A 83 19.24 -6.87 17.90
CA GLY A 83 18.78 -7.28 16.57
C GLY A 83 19.56 -6.61 15.44
N LEU A 84 19.86 -5.31 15.59
CA LEU A 84 20.71 -4.57 14.65
C LEU A 84 22.13 -5.16 14.62
N ARG A 85 22.74 -5.42 15.78
CA ARG A 85 24.04 -6.09 15.90
C ARG A 85 24.06 -7.40 15.14
N ALA A 86 23.09 -8.29 15.41
CA ALA A 86 22.98 -9.58 14.74
C ALA A 86 22.82 -9.44 13.21
N THR A 87 22.02 -8.46 12.77
CA THR A 87 21.84 -8.16 11.35
C THR A 87 23.15 -7.71 10.70
N LEU A 88 23.86 -6.77 11.31
CA LEU A 88 25.12 -6.25 10.78
C LEU A 88 26.19 -7.33 10.67
N LEU A 89 26.25 -8.24 11.65
CA LEU A 89 27.18 -9.39 11.63
C LEU A 89 26.81 -10.42 10.55
N ALA A 90 25.53 -10.56 10.20
CA ALA A 90 25.04 -11.46 9.15
C ALA A 90 25.11 -10.86 7.73
N LEU A 91 25.40 -9.56 7.59
CA LEU A 91 25.46 -8.89 6.28
C LEU A 91 26.46 -9.54 5.31
N PRO A 92 27.68 -9.94 5.70
CA PRO A 92 28.61 -10.58 4.77
C PRO A 92 28.04 -11.85 4.14
N ASP A 93 27.38 -12.70 4.93
CA ASP A 93 26.77 -13.94 4.46
C ASP A 93 25.58 -13.66 3.54
N LEU A 94 24.70 -12.73 3.94
CA LEU A 94 23.57 -12.28 3.11
C LEU A 94 24.05 -11.71 1.78
N ARG A 95 25.11 -10.91 1.82
CA ARG A 95 25.71 -10.28 0.65
C ARG A 95 26.32 -11.30 -0.30
N ALA A 96 26.85 -12.41 0.21
CA ALA A 96 27.32 -13.51 -0.63
C ALA A 96 26.19 -14.24 -1.38
N GLN A 97 24.97 -14.25 -0.82
CA GLN A 97 23.78 -14.80 -1.48
C GLN A 97 23.11 -13.80 -2.45
N ALA A 98 23.40 -12.50 -2.31
CA ALA A 98 22.85 -11.47 -3.18
C ALA A 98 23.62 -11.44 -4.52
N PRO A 99 22.96 -11.71 -5.66
CA PRO A 99 23.64 -11.69 -6.94
C PRO A 99 24.08 -10.28 -7.33
N ILE A 100 25.11 -10.21 -8.16
CA ILE A 100 25.68 -8.99 -8.74
C ILE A 100 25.61 -9.04 -10.28
N GLY A 101 25.97 -7.93 -10.93
CA GLY A 101 26.08 -7.84 -12.38
C GLY A 101 24.97 -7.02 -13.04
N THR A 102 24.23 -6.23 -12.27
CA THR A 102 23.35 -5.18 -12.79
C THR A 102 23.56 -3.91 -11.97
N PRO A 103 23.46 -2.70 -12.56
CA PRO A 103 23.75 -1.45 -11.84
C PRO A 103 22.98 -1.32 -10.52
N LEU A 104 21.69 -1.69 -10.51
CA LEU A 104 20.88 -1.66 -9.30
C LEU A 104 21.38 -2.66 -8.25
N LEU A 105 21.66 -3.90 -8.63
CA LEU A 105 22.15 -4.90 -7.68
C LEU A 105 23.54 -4.53 -7.15
N ASP A 106 24.41 -3.99 -7.98
CA ASP A 106 25.76 -3.57 -7.59
C ASP A 106 25.70 -2.41 -6.57
N ASP A 107 24.81 -1.44 -6.79
CA ASP A 107 24.54 -0.34 -5.84
C ASP A 107 23.98 -0.85 -4.50
N LEU A 108 23.02 -1.78 -4.55
CA LEU A 108 22.47 -2.42 -3.35
C LEU A 108 23.56 -3.19 -2.60
N HIS A 109 24.37 -3.96 -3.34
CA HIS A 109 25.46 -4.76 -2.79
C HIS A 109 26.53 -3.89 -2.10
N ALA A 110 26.85 -2.72 -2.65
CA ALA A 110 27.73 -1.74 -2.02
C ALA A 110 27.11 -1.13 -0.74
N ALA A 111 25.80 -0.91 -0.70
CA ALA A 111 25.10 -0.40 0.47
C ALA A 111 24.94 -1.46 1.60
N LEU A 112 25.12 -2.74 1.29
CA LEU A 112 25.16 -3.85 2.26
C LEU A 112 26.55 -4.04 2.90
N GLN A 113 27.46 -3.08 2.73
CA GLN A 113 28.78 -3.05 3.38
C GLN A 113 28.97 -1.80 4.26
N PRO A 114 28.20 -1.65 5.35
CA PRO A 114 28.50 -0.62 6.35
C PRO A 114 29.87 -0.88 7.01
N SER A 115 30.44 0.13 7.66
CA SER A 115 31.71 -0.05 8.39
C SER A 115 31.56 -1.15 9.45
N PRO A 116 32.49 -2.13 9.53
CA PRO A 116 32.51 -3.13 10.60
C PRO A 116 32.49 -2.52 11.99
N ASP A 117 33.05 -1.31 12.15
CA ASP A 117 33.12 -0.58 13.42
C ASP A 117 31.75 -0.45 14.11
N ILE A 118 30.66 -0.30 13.34
CA ILE A 118 29.31 -0.16 13.90
C ILE A 118 28.91 -1.45 14.64
N ALA A 119 29.17 -2.61 14.01
CA ALA A 119 28.86 -3.90 14.59
C ALA A 119 29.77 -4.18 15.80
N GLU A 120 31.04 -3.82 15.72
CA GLU A 120 32.02 -3.98 16.79
C GLU A 120 31.69 -3.13 18.03
N VAL A 121 31.30 -1.87 17.82
CA VAL A 121 30.85 -0.99 18.91
C VAL A 121 29.64 -1.59 19.62
N LEU A 122 28.64 -2.06 18.88
CA LEU A 122 27.47 -2.74 19.45
C LEU A 122 27.84 -4.04 20.19
N ALA A 123 28.73 -4.85 19.62
CA ALA A 123 29.16 -6.11 20.22
C ALA A 123 29.96 -5.93 21.51
N ARG A 124 30.83 -4.92 21.56
CA ARG A 124 31.63 -4.62 22.75
C ARG A 124 30.81 -3.94 23.86
N THR A 125 29.78 -3.17 23.49
CA THR A 125 29.03 -2.33 24.44
C THR A 125 27.82 -3.04 25.02
N LEU A 126 27.07 -3.81 24.23
CA LEU A 126 25.83 -4.44 24.66
C LEU A 126 26.08 -5.87 25.15
N ALA A 127 25.43 -6.21 26.26
CA ALA A 127 25.33 -7.59 26.70
C ALA A 127 24.65 -8.46 25.63
N ASP A 128 24.95 -9.76 25.63
CA ASP A 128 24.37 -10.69 24.65
C ASP A 128 22.87 -10.86 24.78
N GLU A 129 22.38 -10.88 26.02
CA GLU A 129 20.96 -10.93 26.35
C GLU A 129 20.60 -9.73 27.24
N PRO A 130 20.42 -8.52 26.67
CA PRO A 130 20.14 -7.36 27.48
C PRO A 130 18.70 -7.37 27.99
N ALA A 131 18.49 -6.68 29.12
CA ALA A 131 17.15 -6.44 29.65
C ALA A 131 16.25 -5.70 28.64
N VAL A 132 14.95 -5.92 28.73
CA VAL A 132 13.95 -5.31 27.82
C VAL A 132 13.96 -3.78 27.95
N LEU A 133 14.12 -3.28 29.17
CA LEU A 133 14.07 -1.86 29.49
C LEU A 133 15.38 -1.45 30.18
N LEU A 134 15.93 -0.31 29.77
CA LEU A 134 17.15 0.25 30.35
C LEU A 134 17.02 0.53 31.86
N ARG A 135 15.81 0.83 32.34
CA ARG A 135 15.56 1.11 33.76
C ARG A 135 15.79 -0.08 34.69
N ASP A 136 15.77 -1.29 34.14
CA ASP A 136 15.94 -2.53 34.90
C ASP A 136 17.43 -2.93 34.99
N GLY A 137 18.31 -2.23 34.26
CA GLY A 137 19.74 -2.50 34.18
C GLY A 137 20.10 -3.78 33.41
N GLY A 138 21.39 -4.10 33.32
CA GLY A 138 21.85 -5.32 32.64
C GLY A 138 21.75 -5.24 31.11
N VAL A 139 22.04 -4.05 30.57
CA VAL A 139 22.08 -3.76 29.14
C VAL A 139 23.52 -3.72 28.63
N ILE A 140 24.43 -3.14 29.40
CA ILE A 140 25.83 -2.97 29.02
C ILE A 140 26.63 -4.22 29.36
N ALA A 141 27.50 -4.66 28.45
CA ALA A 141 28.34 -5.85 28.60
C ALA A 141 29.30 -5.73 29.78
N SER A 142 29.62 -6.86 30.41
CA SER A 142 30.72 -6.94 31.37
C SER A 142 32.07 -6.73 30.67
N GLY A 143 33.01 -6.05 31.32
CA GLY A 143 34.31 -5.72 30.75
C GLY A 143 34.34 -4.49 29.85
N PHE A 144 33.19 -3.83 29.63
CA PHE A 144 33.12 -2.61 28.82
C PHE A 144 33.58 -1.38 29.61
N ASP A 145 33.17 -1.26 30.87
CA ASP A 145 33.43 -0.11 31.73
C ASP A 145 33.83 -0.60 33.14
N ALA A 146 35.07 -0.29 33.54
CA ALA A 146 35.63 -0.76 34.81
C ALA A 146 34.84 -0.24 36.03
N GLU A 147 34.35 1.00 35.98
CA GLU A 147 33.53 1.58 37.06
C GLU A 147 32.20 0.82 37.21
N LEU A 148 31.52 0.54 36.10
CA LEU A 148 30.28 -0.25 36.11
C LEU A 148 30.51 -1.67 36.63
N ASP A 149 31.61 -2.32 36.24
CA ASP A 149 31.94 -3.66 36.70
C ASP A 149 32.24 -3.70 38.21
N GLU A 150 32.98 -2.72 38.74
CA GLU A 150 33.22 -2.56 40.18
C GLU A 150 31.91 -2.37 40.95
N LEU A 151 31.02 -1.51 40.45
CA LEU A 151 29.71 -1.26 41.07
C LEU A 151 28.82 -2.51 41.05
N ARG A 152 28.82 -3.27 39.94
CA ARG A 152 28.09 -4.54 39.81
C ARG A 152 28.64 -5.62 40.73
N ALA A 153 29.97 -5.69 40.91
CA ALA A 153 30.61 -6.64 41.82
C ALA A 153 30.18 -6.42 43.29
N ILE A 154 29.98 -5.17 43.70
CA ILE A 154 29.44 -4.86 45.05
C ILE A 154 28.04 -5.46 45.22
N SER A 155 27.18 -5.37 44.20
CA SER A 155 25.83 -5.96 44.22
C SER A 155 25.86 -7.49 44.15
N GLN A 156 26.73 -8.10 43.34
CA GLN A 156 26.83 -9.58 43.23
C GLN A 156 27.39 -10.22 44.52
N ASN A 157 28.26 -9.52 45.23
CA ASN A 157 28.76 -9.96 46.54
C ASN A 157 27.70 -9.88 47.67
N CYS A 158 26.49 -9.38 47.39
CA CYS A 158 25.40 -9.36 48.35
C CYS A 158 24.97 -10.75 48.78
N ASP A 159 24.78 -11.69 47.84
CA ASP A 159 24.28 -13.02 48.18
C ASP A 159 25.25 -13.78 49.10
N ALA A 160 26.55 -13.68 48.81
CA ALA A 160 27.59 -14.27 49.67
C ALA A 160 27.59 -13.65 51.08
N PHE A 161 27.50 -12.32 51.18
CA PHE A 161 27.43 -11.62 52.46
C PHE A 161 26.19 -12.02 53.29
N LEU A 162 25.03 -12.19 52.64
CA LEU A 162 23.78 -12.57 53.32
C LEU A 162 23.86 -14.00 53.88
N VAL A 163 24.45 -14.93 53.13
CA VAL A 163 24.66 -16.32 53.58
C VAL A 163 25.64 -16.38 54.75
N ASP A 164 26.73 -15.62 54.69
CA ASP A 164 27.71 -15.53 55.76
C ASP A 164 27.11 -14.88 57.01
N LEU A 165 26.31 -13.83 56.85
CA LEU A 165 25.61 -13.19 57.96
C LEU A 165 24.55 -14.13 58.57
N GLU A 166 23.78 -14.84 57.75
CA GLU A 166 22.80 -15.83 58.22
C GLU A 166 23.47 -16.92 59.06
N THR A 167 24.61 -17.44 58.60
CA THR A 167 25.37 -18.49 59.29
C THR A 167 25.94 -17.99 60.61
N ARG A 168 26.53 -16.79 60.61
CA ARG A 168 27.07 -16.15 61.82
C ARG A 168 25.97 -15.87 62.85
N GLU A 169 24.84 -15.31 62.43
CA GLU A 169 23.74 -14.98 63.33
C GLU A 169 23.00 -16.21 63.85
N ARG A 170 22.84 -17.27 63.04
CA ARG A 170 22.34 -18.58 63.53
C ARG A 170 23.22 -19.16 64.63
N THR A 171 24.54 -19.11 64.43
CA THR A 171 25.52 -19.64 65.40
C THR A 171 25.54 -18.79 66.67
N ARG A 172 25.47 -17.46 66.55
CA ARG A 172 25.50 -16.51 67.66
C ARG A 172 24.26 -16.62 68.55
N THR A 173 23.07 -16.76 67.95
CA THR A 173 21.78 -16.72 68.67
C THR A 173 21.25 -18.09 69.05
N GLY A 174 21.75 -19.16 68.42
CA GLY A 174 21.22 -20.51 68.57
C GLY A 174 19.81 -20.70 67.97
N ILE A 175 19.37 -19.80 67.09
CA ILE A 175 18.07 -19.83 66.41
C ILE A 175 18.24 -20.53 65.05
N GLY A 176 18.02 -21.84 65.01
CA GLY A 176 18.27 -22.65 63.80
C GLY A 176 17.41 -22.31 62.58
N ASN A 177 16.29 -21.60 62.76
CA ASN A 177 15.36 -21.23 61.69
C ASN A 177 15.41 -19.74 61.31
N LEU A 178 16.40 -18.99 61.80
CA LEU A 178 16.66 -17.60 61.40
C LEU A 178 16.99 -17.55 59.91
N ARG A 179 16.41 -16.61 59.16
CA ARG A 179 16.71 -16.40 57.73
C ARG A 179 17.02 -14.95 57.46
N VAL A 180 18.02 -14.68 56.62
CA VAL A 180 18.30 -13.32 56.13
C VAL A 180 17.74 -13.20 54.72
N GLN A 181 16.83 -12.24 54.50
CA GLN A 181 16.12 -12.10 53.23
C GLN A 181 15.99 -10.64 52.82
N TYR A 182 15.70 -10.43 51.53
CA TYR A 182 15.42 -9.12 50.94
C TYR A 182 13.96 -9.03 50.47
N ASN A 183 13.35 -7.86 50.64
CA ASN A 183 12.05 -7.52 50.04
C ASN A 183 12.12 -6.10 49.45
N LYS A 184 11.56 -5.93 48.24
CA LYS A 184 11.51 -4.63 47.55
C LYS A 184 10.89 -3.48 48.37
N VAL A 185 9.95 -3.76 49.27
CA VAL A 185 9.24 -2.74 50.07
C VAL A 185 9.95 -2.43 51.39
N HIS A 186 10.57 -3.43 52.01
CA HIS A 186 11.10 -3.35 53.38
C HIS A 186 12.60 -3.68 53.47
N GLY A 187 13.34 -3.61 52.36
CA GLY A 187 14.79 -3.81 52.34
C GLY A 187 15.24 -5.19 52.83
N PHE A 188 16.46 -5.25 53.38
CA PHE A 188 17.00 -6.46 53.99
C PHE A 188 16.47 -6.63 55.42
N TYR A 189 16.25 -7.87 55.83
CA TYR A 189 15.80 -8.19 57.18
C TYR A 189 16.24 -9.59 57.61
N ILE A 190 16.26 -9.77 58.92
CA ILE A 190 16.44 -11.04 59.60
C ILE A 190 15.07 -11.49 60.08
N GLU A 191 14.57 -12.60 59.55
CA GLU A 191 13.28 -13.19 59.92
C GLU A 191 13.47 -14.25 61.00
N VAL A 192 12.74 -14.10 62.10
CA VAL A 192 12.74 -15.02 63.25
C VAL A 192 11.30 -15.44 63.54
N THR A 193 11.04 -16.75 63.61
CA THR A 193 9.70 -17.26 63.96
C THR A 193 9.37 -17.02 65.44
N SER A 194 8.08 -17.05 65.79
CA SER A 194 7.59 -16.84 67.16
C SER A 194 8.31 -17.68 68.24
N SER A 195 8.80 -18.89 67.92
CA SER A 195 9.51 -19.75 68.86
C SER A 195 10.94 -19.32 69.22
N GLY A 196 11.51 -18.38 68.47
CA GLY A 196 12.88 -17.88 68.64
C GLY A 196 12.96 -16.46 69.21
N LEU A 197 11.82 -15.79 69.44
CA LEU A 197 11.77 -14.37 69.81
C LEU A 197 12.46 -14.08 71.15
N ASP A 198 12.33 -14.96 72.13
CA ASP A 198 12.95 -14.79 73.45
C ASP A 198 14.49 -14.83 73.40
N ARG A 199 15.07 -15.30 72.29
CA ARG A 199 16.52 -15.40 72.05
C ARG A 199 17.05 -14.29 71.14
N VAL A 200 16.19 -13.37 70.70
CA VAL A 200 16.60 -12.25 69.83
C VAL A 200 17.45 -11.26 70.64
N PRO A 201 18.68 -10.94 70.20
CA PRO A 201 19.54 -9.99 70.89
C PRO A 201 18.98 -8.56 70.94
N MET A 202 19.44 -7.77 71.92
CA MET A 202 19.02 -6.36 72.08
C MET A 202 19.52 -5.43 70.96
N ASP A 203 20.56 -5.82 70.21
CA ASP A 203 21.08 -5.08 69.05
C ASP A 203 20.19 -5.19 67.79
N TYR A 204 19.17 -6.06 67.82
CA TYR A 204 18.22 -6.21 66.73
C TYR A 204 17.11 -5.16 66.82
N GLN A 205 16.99 -4.34 65.77
CA GLN A 205 15.92 -3.36 65.68
C GLN A 205 14.74 -3.96 64.92
N ARG A 206 13.57 -4.02 65.55
CA ARG A 206 12.37 -4.58 64.92
C ARG A 206 11.90 -3.69 63.77
N ARG A 207 11.74 -4.27 62.58
CA ARG A 207 11.32 -3.58 61.34
C ARG A 207 9.87 -3.88 60.97
N GLN A 208 9.40 -5.11 61.16
CA GLN A 208 8.03 -5.54 60.81
C GLN A 208 7.58 -6.74 61.64
N THR A 209 6.31 -6.77 62.04
CA THR A 209 5.67 -7.90 62.73
C THR A 209 4.71 -8.61 61.77
N LEU A 210 4.85 -9.93 61.61
CA LEU A 210 3.98 -10.79 60.81
C LEU A 210 3.22 -11.76 61.73
N LYS A 211 2.22 -12.46 61.17
CA LYS A 211 1.35 -13.38 61.92
C LYS A 211 2.11 -14.49 62.67
N ASN A 212 3.22 -14.99 62.11
CA ASN A 212 3.99 -16.13 62.66
C ASN A 212 5.52 -15.85 62.76
N ALA A 213 5.95 -14.62 62.50
CA ALA A 213 7.37 -14.25 62.49
C ALA A 213 7.55 -12.74 62.76
N GLU A 214 8.71 -12.35 63.28
CA GLU A 214 9.13 -10.95 63.36
C GLU A 214 10.39 -10.74 62.52
N ARG A 215 10.46 -9.56 61.90
CA ARG A 215 11.57 -9.14 61.05
C ARG A 215 12.38 -8.05 61.72
N PHE A 216 13.69 -8.23 61.75
CA PHE A 216 14.65 -7.35 62.42
C PHE A 216 15.71 -6.85 61.45
N ILE A 217 16.42 -5.79 61.84
CA ILE A 217 17.62 -5.30 61.15
C ILE A 217 18.71 -5.01 62.18
N THR A 218 19.96 -5.32 61.83
CA THR A 218 21.15 -4.99 62.65
C THR A 218 21.85 -3.78 62.07
N PRO A 219 22.68 -3.05 62.85
CA PRO A 219 23.50 -1.96 62.34
C PRO A 219 24.42 -2.38 61.17
N GLU A 220 25.01 -3.59 61.25
CA GLU A 220 25.83 -4.16 60.17
C GLU A 220 25.01 -4.38 58.89
N LEU A 221 23.83 -5.01 59.00
CA LEU A 221 22.96 -5.28 57.85
C LEU A 221 22.42 -3.98 57.25
N LYS A 222 22.15 -2.95 58.07
CA LYS A 222 21.72 -1.63 57.60
C LYS A 222 22.85 -0.91 56.84
N ALA A 223 24.07 -0.90 57.37
CA ALA A 223 25.21 -0.30 56.69
C ALA A 223 25.50 -1.00 55.34
N PHE A 224 25.29 -2.32 55.30
CA PHE A 224 25.38 -3.09 54.06
C PHE A 224 24.24 -2.76 53.08
N GLU A 225 22.99 -2.65 53.55
CA GLU A 225 21.82 -2.23 52.77
C GLU A 225 22.09 -0.88 52.09
N ASP A 226 22.53 0.12 52.86
CA ASP A 226 22.80 1.47 52.35
C ASP A 226 23.91 1.45 51.28
N LYS A 227 24.98 0.67 51.51
CA LYS A 227 26.09 0.52 50.56
C LYS A 227 25.65 -0.20 49.27
N ALA A 228 24.89 -1.28 49.39
CA ALA A 228 24.42 -2.09 48.26
C ALA A 228 23.42 -1.30 47.39
N LEU A 229 22.45 -0.62 48.01
CA LEU A 229 21.49 0.22 47.32
C LEU A 229 22.19 1.40 46.61
N SER A 230 23.13 2.06 47.28
CA SER A 230 23.91 3.14 46.67
C SER A 230 24.73 2.66 45.47
N ALA A 231 25.36 1.49 45.58
CA ALA A 231 26.10 0.89 44.46
C ALA A 231 25.17 0.53 43.29
N GLN A 232 23.98 0.00 43.56
CA GLN A 232 22.98 -0.34 42.56
C GLN A 232 22.46 0.90 41.81
N ASP A 233 22.13 1.97 42.53
CA ASP A 233 21.67 3.24 41.93
C ASP A 233 22.77 3.88 41.08
N ARG A 234 24.02 3.87 41.57
CA ARG A 234 25.19 4.35 40.81
C ARG A 234 25.46 3.51 39.57
N ALA A 235 25.36 2.18 39.68
CA ALA A 235 25.51 1.27 38.54
C ALA A 235 24.46 1.59 37.47
N LEU A 236 23.20 1.75 37.85
CA LEU A 236 22.12 2.07 36.92
C LEU A 236 22.31 3.46 36.27
N ALA A 237 22.77 4.46 37.04
CA ALA A 237 23.08 5.78 36.50
C ALA A 237 24.24 5.74 35.51
N ARG A 238 25.32 5.01 35.84
CA ARG A 238 26.47 4.80 34.95
C ARG A 238 26.06 4.07 33.68
N GLU A 239 25.25 3.02 33.81
CA GLU A 239 24.74 2.25 32.69
C GLU A 239 23.89 3.09 31.73
N LYS A 240 23.02 3.97 32.27
CA LYS A 240 22.26 4.94 31.45
C LYS A 240 23.18 5.89 30.69
N LEU A 241 24.23 6.40 31.34
CA LEU A 241 25.21 7.29 30.69
C LEU A 241 25.92 6.58 29.52
N LEU A 242 26.39 5.34 29.73
CA LEU A 242 27.05 4.55 28.69
C LEU A 242 26.10 4.23 27.53
N TYR A 243 24.83 3.97 27.82
CA TYR A 243 23.82 3.79 26.79
C TYR A 243 23.58 5.06 25.96
N GLU A 244 23.50 6.23 26.59
CA GLU A 244 23.38 7.50 25.86
C GLU A 244 24.61 7.78 24.99
N GLN A 245 25.81 7.48 25.47
CA GLN A 245 27.04 7.58 24.68
C GLN A 245 27.04 6.63 23.48
N LEU A 246 26.52 5.41 23.64
CA LEU A 246 26.31 4.49 22.53
C LEU A 246 25.36 5.08 21.49
N LEU A 247 24.25 5.69 21.92
CA LEU A 247 23.32 6.35 20.99
C LEU A 247 23.97 7.52 20.25
N ASP A 248 24.80 8.32 20.92
CA ASP A 248 25.54 9.41 20.28
C ASP A 248 26.48 8.87 19.18
N ALA A 249 27.22 7.79 19.45
CA ALA A 249 28.07 7.14 18.45
C ALA A 249 27.27 6.56 17.26
N LEU A 250 26.08 6.03 17.50
CA LEU A 250 25.20 5.52 16.44
C LEU A 250 24.57 6.66 15.61
N GLN A 251 24.37 7.84 16.20
CA GLN A 251 23.81 8.99 15.48
C GLN A 251 24.70 9.43 14.31
N GLU A 252 26.01 9.37 14.47
CA GLU A 252 26.99 9.68 13.42
C GLU A 252 26.86 8.73 12.20
N ASN A 253 26.28 7.55 12.41
CA ASN A 253 26.15 6.50 11.41
C ASN A 253 24.72 6.37 10.82
N LEU A 254 23.80 7.27 11.16
CA LEU A 254 22.39 7.19 10.71
C LEU A 254 22.24 7.14 9.19
N ALA A 255 23.05 7.90 8.46
CA ALA A 255 22.99 7.91 6.99
C ALA A 255 23.39 6.55 6.40
N THR A 256 24.44 5.92 6.95
CA THR A 256 24.90 4.59 6.56
C THR A 256 23.85 3.54 6.87
N LEU A 257 23.32 3.53 8.11
CA LEU A 257 22.27 2.60 8.53
C LEU A 257 21.00 2.74 7.68
N SER A 258 20.61 3.97 7.36
CA SER A 258 19.45 4.25 6.49
C SER A 258 19.67 3.72 5.06
N ARG A 259 20.88 3.84 4.52
CA ARG A 259 21.23 3.27 3.20
C ARG A 259 21.16 1.75 3.23
N THR A 260 21.75 1.11 4.24
CA THR A 260 21.69 -0.35 4.41
C THR A 260 20.25 -0.84 4.59
N ALA A 261 19.43 -0.14 5.37
CA ALA A 261 18.01 -0.46 5.54
C ALA A 261 17.24 -0.40 4.21
N ARG A 262 17.42 0.66 3.43
CA ARG A 262 16.81 0.78 2.09
C ARG A 262 17.30 -0.32 1.15
N ALA A 263 18.57 -0.69 1.24
CA ALA A 263 19.13 -1.74 0.40
C ALA A 263 18.54 -3.12 0.73
N LEU A 264 18.46 -3.47 2.01
CA LEU A 264 17.81 -4.70 2.48
C LEU A 264 16.34 -4.74 2.07
N ALA A 265 15.60 -3.64 2.25
CA ALA A 265 14.19 -3.54 1.88
C ALA A 265 13.97 -3.68 0.36
N ALA A 266 14.81 -3.03 -0.45
CA ALA A 266 14.74 -3.14 -1.91
C ALA A 266 15.10 -4.55 -2.40
N LEU A 267 16.13 -5.16 -1.82
CA LEU A 267 16.57 -6.50 -2.18
C LEU A 267 15.50 -7.56 -1.85
N ASP A 268 14.84 -7.44 -0.69
CA ASP A 268 13.72 -8.30 -0.29
C ASP A 268 12.51 -8.13 -1.21
N ALA A 269 12.14 -6.89 -1.53
CA ALA A 269 11.05 -6.62 -2.48
C ALA A 269 11.36 -7.15 -3.89
N LEU A 270 12.60 -7.01 -4.38
CA LEU A 270 13.03 -7.57 -5.66
C LEU A 270 13.01 -9.10 -5.64
N ALA A 271 13.48 -9.73 -4.57
CA ALA A 271 13.46 -11.18 -4.41
C ALA A 271 12.01 -11.72 -4.34
N ALA A 272 11.10 -10.99 -3.69
CA ALA A 272 9.67 -11.30 -3.70
C ALA A 272 9.09 -11.21 -5.12
N LEU A 273 9.35 -10.12 -5.85
CA LEU A 273 8.88 -9.97 -7.24
C LEU A 273 9.45 -11.05 -8.17
N ALA A 274 10.73 -11.39 -8.03
CA ALA A 274 11.39 -12.43 -8.81
C ALA A 274 10.78 -13.81 -8.57
N GLU A 275 10.54 -14.17 -7.31
CA GLU A 275 9.87 -15.42 -7.01
C GLU A 275 8.42 -15.44 -7.48
N ARG A 276 7.66 -14.36 -7.28
CA ARG A 276 6.27 -14.28 -7.78
C ARG A 276 6.24 -14.41 -9.30
N ALA A 277 7.20 -13.82 -10.01
CA ALA A 277 7.29 -13.94 -11.45
C ALA A 277 7.52 -15.38 -11.91
N ALA A 278 8.42 -16.10 -11.25
CA ALA A 278 8.70 -17.50 -11.55
C ALA A 278 7.50 -18.41 -11.20
N THR A 279 6.95 -18.27 -9.98
CA THR A 279 5.86 -19.10 -9.48
C THR A 279 4.55 -18.89 -10.24
N LEU A 280 4.25 -17.65 -10.66
CA LEU A 280 3.01 -17.32 -11.35
C LEU A 280 3.15 -17.32 -12.88
N ASN A 281 4.32 -17.72 -13.41
CA ASN A 281 4.62 -17.75 -14.84
C ASN A 281 4.32 -16.40 -15.53
N TRP A 282 4.96 -15.36 -15.03
CA TRP A 282 4.86 -14.00 -15.55
C TRP A 282 6.03 -13.68 -16.48
N CYS A 283 5.77 -12.87 -17.49
CA CYS A 283 6.79 -12.48 -18.47
C CYS A 283 7.41 -11.12 -18.15
N ARG A 284 8.64 -10.91 -18.63
CA ARG A 284 9.31 -9.62 -18.59
C ARG A 284 8.64 -8.67 -19.60
N PRO A 285 8.11 -7.51 -19.21
CA PRO A 285 7.58 -6.53 -20.15
C PRO A 285 8.71 -5.78 -20.87
N GLU A 286 8.45 -5.34 -22.10
CA GLU A 286 9.34 -4.50 -22.92
C GLU A 286 8.80 -3.06 -22.98
N PHE A 287 9.67 -2.08 -22.70
CA PHE A 287 9.32 -0.67 -22.90
C PHE A 287 9.79 -0.17 -24.25
N VAL A 288 8.93 0.57 -24.95
CA VAL A 288 9.26 1.19 -26.24
C VAL A 288 9.03 2.71 -26.22
N GLY A 289 9.71 3.42 -27.11
CA GLY A 289 9.65 4.89 -27.18
C GLY A 289 8.42 5.47 -27.90
N HIS A 290 7.57 4.63 -28.48
CA HIS A 290 6.35 5.05 -29.19
C HIS A 290 5.09 4.62 -28.42
N PRO A 291 3.95 5.32 -28.56
CA PRO A 291 2.73 4.96 -27.85
C PRO A 291 2.18 3.59 -28.29
N CYS A 292 2.16 2.62 -27.39
CA CYS A 292 1.48 1.34 -27.56
C CYS A 292 1.10 0.69 -26.22
N ILE A 293 0.10 -0.18 -26.24
CA ILE A 293 -0.21 -1.17 -25.21
C ILE A 293 -0.49 -2.47 -25.96
N GLU A 294 0.50 -3.36 -25.97
CA GLU A 294 0.41 -4.67 -26.59
C GLU A 294 0.58 -5.73 -25.50
N ILE A 295 -0.44 -6.54 -25.31
CA ILE A 295 -0.49 -7.60 -24.29
C ILE A 295 -0.96 -8.85 -25.01
N GLU A 296 -0.15 -9.90 -25.00
CA GLU A 296 -0.53 -11.21 -25.52
C GLU A 296 -0.83 -12.14 -24.34
N GLY A 297 -2.02 -12.75 -24.33
CA GLY A 297 -2.46 -13.65 -23.27
C GLY A 297 -2.46 -13.00 -21.89
N GLY A 298 -2.97 -11.77 -21.78
CA GLY A 298 -3.08 -11.03 -20.53
C GLY A 298 -4.09 -11.66 -19.58
N ARG A 299 -3.74 -11.74 -18.30
CA ARG A 299 -4.53 -12.36 -17.24
C ARG A 299 -4.72 -11.41 -16.07
N HIS A 300 -5.87 -11.49 -15.40
CA HIS A 300 -6.11 -10.69 -14.19
C HIS A 300 -5.47 -11.39 -12.98
N PRO A 301 -4.38 -10.87 -12.40
CA PRO A 301 -3.54 -11.64 -11.46
C PRO A 301 -4.29 -12.07 -10.20
N VAL A 302 -5.14 -11.21 -9.64
CA VAL A 302 -5.91 -11.52 -8.41
C VAL A 302 -7.08 -12.48 -8.68
N VAL A 303 -7.74 -12.37 -9.84
CA VAL A 303 -8.89 -13.22 -10.18
C VAL A 303 -8.40 -14.61 -10.59
N GLU A 304 -7.31 -14.68 -11.35
CA GLU A 304 -6.62 -15.94 -11.69
C GLU A 304 -6.25 -16.73 -10.43
N ALA A 305 -5.58 -16.10 -9.47
CA ALA A 305 -5.22 -16.74 -8.20
C ALA A 305 -6.46 -17.22 -7.42
N ARG A 306 -7.52 -16.40 -7.36
CA ARG A 306 -8.78 -16.76 -6.69
C ARG A 306 -9.50 -17.93 -7.34
N LEU A 307 -9.51 -18.01 -8.67
CA LEU A 307 -10.11 -19.15 -9.39
C LEU A 307 -9.34 -20.44 -9.12
N ALA A 308 -7.99 -20.37 -9.11
CA ALA A 308 -7.15 -21.52 -8.78
C ALA A 308 -7.38 -22.02 -7.35
N GLU A 309 -7.53 -21.12 -6.37
CA GLU A 309 -7.80 -21.47 -4.97
C GLU A 309 -9.20 -22.07 -4.76
N SER A 310 -10.21 -21.54 -5.46
CA SER A 310 -11.62 -21.94 -5.28
C SER A 310 -12.03 -23.15 -6.14
N GLY A 311 -11.13 -23.68 -6.97
CA GLY A 311 -11.44 -24.74 -7.93
C GLY A 311 -12.39 -24.29 -9.04
N GLY A 312 -12.44 -22.98 -9.33
CA GLY A 312 -13.36 -22.35 -10.27
C GLY A 312 -12.99 -22.51 -11.76
N GLY A 313 -12.00 -23.33 -12.08
CA GLY A 313 -11.48 -23.53 -13.44
C GLY A 313 -10.34 -22.57 -13.81
N ASP A 314 -9.86 -22.70 -15.05
CA ASP A 314 -8.75 -21.89 -15.57
C ASP A 314 -9.20 -20.49 -15.96
N PHE A 315 -8.36 -19.48 -15.70
CA PHE A 315 -8.60 -18.11 -16.17
C PHE A 315 -8.34 -18.00 -17.67
N ILE A 316 -9.30 -17.45 -18.42
CA ILE A 316 -9.18 -17.26 -19.87
C ILE A 316 -8.35 -16.01 -20.16
N ALA A 317 -7.16 -16.23 -20.74
CA ALA A 317 -6.24 -15.16 -21.13
C ALA A 317 -6.76 -14.40 -22.36
N ASN A 318 -6.53 -13.09 -22.39
CA ASN A 318 -7.03 -12.20 -23.44
C ASN A 318 -5.95 -11.26 -23.97
N ASP A 319 -5.94 -11.06 -25.28
CA ASP A 319 -5.03 -10.12 -25.93
C ASP A 319 -5.55 -8.69 -25.81
N THR A 320 -4.64 -7.72 -25.81
CA THR A 320 -4.95 -6.29 -25.89
C THR A 320 -4.00 -5.61 -26.83
N ARG A 321 -4.54 -4.85 -27.78
CA ARG A 321 -3.75 -4.03 -28.70
C ARG A 321 -4.33 -2.63 -28.80
N LEU A 322 -3.60 -1.67 -28.28
CA LEU A 322 -3.82 -0.24 -28.48
C LEU A 322 -2.54 0.39 -29.02
N ASP A 323 -2.62 1.14 -30.10
CA ASP A 323 -1.49 1.77 -30.77
C ASP A 323 -1.92 3.07 -31.46
N ALA A 324 -1.08 3.62 -32.34
CA ALA A 324 -1.42 4.84 -33.07
C ALA A 324 -2.67 4.70 -33.97
N LYS A 325 -2.98 3.50 -34.45
CA LYS A 325 -4.13 3.20 -35.31
C LYS A 325 -5.35 2.81 -34.50
N THR A 326 -5.18 2.18 -33.34
CA THR A 326 -6.29 1.78 -32.45
C THR A 326 -6.11 2.43 -31.09
N ARG A 327 -6.82 3.53 -30.83
CA ARG A 327 -6.79 4.26 -29.56
C ARG A 327 -7.92 3.89 -28.63
N MET A 328 -9.04 3.39 -29.15
CA MET A 328 -10.21 3.05 -28.35
C MET A 328 -10.75 1.66 -28.67
N LEU A 329 -10.99 0.87 -27.63
CA LEU A 329 -11.79 -0.35 -27.73
C LEU A 329 -13.19 -0.06 -27.17
N VAL A 330 -14.22 -0.17 -28.00
CA VAL A 330 -15.61 -0.18 -27.56
C VAL A 330 -15.96 -1.62 -27.22
N ILE A 331 -16.10 -1.90 -25.92
CA ILE A 331 -16.25 -3.25 -25.37
C ILE A 331 -17.73 -3.50 -25.06
N THR A 332 -18.32 -4.47 -25.75
CA THR A 332 -19.72 -4.88 -25.53
C THR A 332 -19.82 -6.30 -25.01
N GLY A 333 -21.00 -6.67 -24.52
CA GLY A 333 -21.26 -8.02 -24.00
C GLY A 333 -22.01 -8.03 -22.67
N PRO A 334 -22.41 -9.22 -22.20
CA PRO A 334 -23.23 -9.38 -21.00
C PRO A 334 -22.53 -8.86 -19.73
N ASN A 335 -23.31 -8.41 -18.73
CA ASN A 335 -22.78 -7.82 -17.48
C ASN A 335 -21.90 -8.79 -16.67
N MET A 336 -22.09 -10.11 -16.83
CA MET A 336 -21.25 -11.14 -16.21
C MET A 336 -20.22 -11.75 -17.17
N GLY A 337 -20.06 -11.17 -18.37
CA GLY A 337 -19.12 -11.68 -19.38
C GLY A 337 -17.65 -11.42 -19.03
N GLY A 338 -17.36 -10.46 -18.14
CA GLY A 338 -15.98 -10.14 -17.74
C GLY A 338 -15.41 -8.86 -18.37
N LYS A 339 -16.25 -7.94 -18.87
CA LYS A 339 -15.83 -6.63 -19.41
C LYS A 339 -14.96 -5.85 -18.42
N SER A 340 -15.45 -5.66 -17.19
CA SER A 340 -14.74 -4.95 -16.13
C SER A 340 -13.44 -5.66 -15.72
N THR A 341 -13.45 -7.01 -15.70
CA THR A 341 -12.26 -7.82 -15.42
C THR A 341 -11.19 -7.61 -16.50
N TYR A 342 -11.57 -7.63 -17.78
CA TYR A 342 -10.70 -7.36 -18.91
C TYR A 342 -10.09 -5.95 -18.86
N MET A 343 -10.88 -4.92 -18.51
CA MET A 343 -10.33 -3.58 -18.37
C MET A 343 -9.34 -3.47 -17.21
N ARG A 344 -9.73 -3.99 -16.03
CA ARG A 344 -8.87 -3.98 -14.84
C ARG A 344 -7.57 -4.73 -15.05
N GLN A 345 -7.56 -5.87 -15.76
CA GLN A 345 -6.30 -6.58 -16.02
C GLN A 345 -5.32 -5.74 -16.85
N VAL A 346 -5.79 -4.98 -17.85
CA VAL A 346 -4.90 -4.14 -18.67
C VAL A 346 -4.26 -3.05 -17.81
N ALA A 347 -5.05 -2.40 -16.95
CA ALA A 347 -4.54 -1.42 -16.00
C ALA A 347 -3.54 -2.02 -15.00
N LEU A 348 -3.84 -3.21 -14.46
CA LEU A 348 -2.95 -3.89 -13.52
C LEU A 348 -1.64 -4.34 -14.17
N ILE A 349 -1.68 -4.83 -15.42
CA ILE A 349 -0.48 -5.18 -16.20
C ILE A 349 0.38 -3.93 -16.44
N ALA A 350 -0.23 -2.81 -16.84
CA ALA A 350 0.47 -1.55 -17.02
C ALA A 350 1.10 -1.04 -15.72
N LEU A 351 0.38 -1.15 -14.59
CA LEU A 351 0.89 -0.79 -13.27
C LEU A 351 2.05 -1.69 -12.83
N LEU A 352 1.93 -3.01 -12.99
CA LEU A 352 2.97 -3.98 -12.65
C LEU A 352 4.26 -3.72 -13.43
N ALA A 353 4.15 -3.49 -14.74
CA ALA A 353 5.30 -3.09 -15.54
C ALA A 353 5.89 -1.77 -15.04
N ALA A 354 5.06 -0.77 -14.75
CA ALA A 354 5.50 0.56 -14.28
C ALA A 354 6.27 0.52 -12.96
N ILE A 355 5.97 -0.42 -12.06
CA ILE A 355 6.72 -0.60 -10.81
C ILE A 355 8.01 -1.40 -11.00
N GLY A 356 8.27 -1.95 -12.19
CA GLY A 356 9.42 -2.80 -12.46
C GLY A 356 9.19 -4.26 -12.09
N SER A 357 7.94 -4.73 -12.02
CA SER A 357 7.59 -6.15 -11.87
C SER A 357 7.45 -6.81 -13.24
N TYR A 358 7.59 -8.13 -13.27
CA TYR A 358 7.09 -8.93 -14.40
C TYR A 358 5.56 -8.91 -14.40
N VAL A 359 4.94 -9.31 -15.51
CA VAL A 359 3.49 -9.14 -15.73
C VAL A 359 2.79 -10.44 -16.10
N PRO A 360 1.50 -10.61 -15.73
CA PRO A 360 0.68 -11.79 -16.03
C PRO A 360 0.27 -11.85 -17.52
N ALA A 361 1.23 -12.04 -18.41
CA ALA A 361 1.02 -12.17 -19.85
C ALA A 361 1.99 -13.18 -20.47
N ARG A 362 1.77 -13.58 -21.73
CA ARG A 362 2.77 -14.32 -22.53
C ARG A 362 3.84 -13.38 -23.07
N ALA A 363 3.42 -12.22 -23.56
CA ALA A 363 4.29 -11.13 -23.98
C ALA A 363 3.62 -9.79 -23.67
N CYS A 364 4.42 -8.76 -23.38
CA CYS A 364 3.91 -7.44 -23.09
C CYS A 364 4.87 -6.36 -23.59
N ARG A 365 4.38 -5.42 -24.40
CA ARG A 365 5.12 -4.27 -24.91
C ARG A 365 4.32 -3.00 -24.60
N LEU A 366 4.94 -2.07 -23.88
CA LEU A 366 4.30 -0.84 -23.40
C LEU A 366 5.09 0.39 -23.83
N GLY A 367 4.37 1.35 -24.40
CA GLY A 367 4.87 2.69 -24.68
C GLY A 367 4.81 3.62 -23.46
N PRO A 368 5.02 4.93 -23.68
CA PRO A 368 4.84 5.94 -22.64
C PRO A 368 3.40 5.96 -22.13
N ILE A 369 3.24 5.82 -20.81
CA ILE A 369 1.96 5.97 -20.09
C ILE A 369 2.19 6.95 -18.94
N ASP A 370 1.39 8.00 -18.85
CA ASP A 370 1.53 9.06 -17.85
C ASP A 370 0.57 8.93 -16.66
N ALA A 371 -0.62 8.39 -16.88
CA ALA A 371 -1.66 8.18 -15.89
C ALA A 371 -2.59 7.01 -16.27
N ILE A 372 -3.19 6.39 -15.26
CA ILE A 372 -4.30 5.44 -15.41
C ILE A 372 -5.53 6.09 -14.78
N HIS A 373 -6.54 6.36 -15.60
CA HIS A 373 -7.81 6.94 -15.20
C HIS A 373 -8.87 5.86 -15.20
N THR A 374 -9.67 5.79 -14.15
CA THR A 374 -10.70 4.77 -14.02
C THR A 374 -12.01 5.38 -13.58
N ARG A 375 -13.05 5.18 -14.39
CA ARG A 375 -14.43 5.24 -13.95
C ARG A 375 -14.99 3.83 -13.98
N ILE A 376 -14.82 3.12 -12.87
CA ILE A 376 -15.38 1.79 -12.67
C ILE A 376 -16.24 1.90 -11.42
N GLY A 377 -17.55 1.64 -11.56
CA GLY A 377 -18.53 1.86 -10.50
C GLY A 377 -18.04 1.34 -9.14
N ALA A 378 -17.94 2.26 -8.17
CA ALA A 378 -17.69 1.92 -6.78
C ALA A 378 -18.99 1.41 -6.14
N ALA A 379 -18.87 0.54 -5.13
CA ALA A 379 -19.97 0.22 -4.24
C ALA A 379 -20.50 1.53 -3.61
N ASP A 380 -21.82 1.67 -3.58
CA ASP A 380 -22.51 2.90 -3.21
C ASP A 380 -21.94 3.56 -1.95
N ASP A 381 -21.35 4.74 -2.10
CA ASP A 381 -21.03 5.60 -0.98
C ASP A 381 -22.28 6.39 -0.58
N LEU A 382 -23.18 5.70 0.12
CA LEU A 382 -24.42 6.27 0.66
C LEU A 382 -24.16 7.36 1.73
N ALA A 383 -22.91 7.60 2.15
CA ALA A 383 -22.58 8.52 3.23
C ALA A 383 -22.55 10.00 2.80
N ASN A 384 -22.42 10.30 1.50
CA ASN A 384 -22.14 11.67 1.04
C ASN A 384 -23.33 12.43 0.42
N ALA A 385 -24.56 11.90 0.46
CA ALA A 385 -25.79 12.57 0.00
C ALA A 385 -25.76 13.14 -1.44
N GLN A 386 -24.79 12.73 -2.28
CA GLN A 386 -24.73 13.09 -3.70
C GLN A 386 -25.47 12.04 -4.54
N SER A 387 -26.17 12.49 -5.58
CA SER A 387 -26.73 11.59 -6.59
C SER A 387 -25.61 10.75 -7.20
N THR A 388 -25.80 9.43 -7.29
CA THR A 388 -24.84 8.50 -7.92
C THR A 388 -24.47 8.94 -9.34
N PHE A 389 -25.41 9.55 -10.05
CA PHE A 389 -25.18 10.13 -11.37
C PHE A 389 -24.30 11.39 -11.34
N MET A 390 -24.42 12.26 -10.33
CA MET A 390 -23.56 13.45 -10.23
C MET A 390 -22.12 13.07 -9.88
N LEU A 391 -21.94 12.08 -9.00
CA LEU A 391 -20.61 11.55 -8.73
C LEU A 391 -19.98 10.96 -10.01
N GLU A 392 -20.77 10.17 -10.75
CA GLU A 392 -20.38 9.61 -12.04
C GLU A 392 -19.94 10.67 -13.05
N MET A 393 -20.70 11.77 -13.18
CA MET A 393 -20.36 12.88 -14.09
C MET A 393 -19.15 13.68 -13.61
N THR A 394 -18.96 13.84 -12.29
CA THR A 394 -17.79 14.54 -11.73
C THR A 394 -16.51 13.75 -11.98
N GLU A 395 -16.56 12.43 -11.78
CA GLU A 395 -15.44 11.54 -12.10
C GLU A 395 -15.14 11.55 -13.60
N ALA A 396 -16.16 11.44 -14.46
CA ALA A 396 -15.97 11.53 -15.91
C ALA A 396 -15.36 12.87 -16.34
N ALA A 397 -15.80 13.99 -15.75
CA ALA A 397 -15.23 15.30 -16.02
C ALA A 397 -13.76 15.39 -15.60
N ALA A 398 -13.40 14.86 -14.43
CA ALA A 398 -12.01 14.82 -13.98
C ALA A 398 -11.11 13.99 -14.93
N ILE A 399 -11.62 12.88 -15.44
CA ILE A 399 -10.93 12.05 -16.43
C ILE A 399 -10.75 12.82 -17.74
N VAL A 400 -11.82 13.39 -18.28
CA VAL A 400 -11.79 14.14 -19.54
C VAL A 400 -10.85 15.33 -19.49
N HIS A 401 -10.81 16.06 -18.37
CA HIS A 401 -9.90 17.19 -18.19
C HIS A 401 -8.45 16.78 -17.91
N GLY A 402 -8.22 15.63 -17.27
CA GLY A 402 -6.90 15.18 -16.86
C GLY A 402 -6.16 14.30 -17.88
N ALA A 403 -6.90 13.57 -18.73
CA ALA A 403 -6.32 12.60 -19.63
C ALA A 403 -5.51 13.26 -20.76
N THR A 404 -4.37 12.67 -21.11
CA THR A 404 -3.52 13.06 -22.24
C THR A 404 -3.48 11.94 -23.28
N GLU A 405 -2.75 12.15 -24.38
CA GLU A 405 -2.55 11.12 -25.42
C GLU A 405 -1.74 9.90 -24.95
N HIS A 406 -1.10 10.00 -23.78
CA HIS A 406 -0.36 8.92 -23.11
C HIS A 406 -1.17 8.28 -21.98
N SER A 407 -2.36 8.77 -21.69
CA SER A 407 -3.15 8.24 -20.58
C SER A 407 -3.89 6.96 -20.97
N LEU A 408 -3.96 6.01 -20.04
CA LEU A 408 -4.83 4.85 -20.13
C LEU A 408 -6.14 5.14 -19.38
N VAL A 409 -7.26 5.13 -20.09
CA VAL A 409 -8.58 5.47 -19.57
C VAL A 409 -9.50 4.26 -19.62
N LEU A 410 -10.08 3.91 -18.48
CA LEU A 410 -11.07 2.84 -18.35
C LEU A 410 -12.43 3.48 -18.03
N MET A 411 -13.38 3.35 -18.95
CA MET A 411 -14.76 3.81 -18.79
C MET A 411 -15.66 2.58 -18.71
N ASP A 412 -16.28 2.33 -17.56
CA ASP A 412 -17.16 1.19 -17.34
C ASP A 412 -18.62 1.63 -17.22
N GLU A 413 -19.36 1.43 -18.30
CA GLU A 413 -20.82 1.51 -18.35
C GLU A 413 -21.37 2.85 -17.82
N ILE A 414 -20.77 3.94 -18.30
CA ILE A 414 -21.14 5.33 -18.02
C ILE A 414 -22.54 5.67 -18.57
N GLY A 415 -23.28 6.55 -17.90
CA GLY A 415 -24.57 7.09 -18.34
C GLY A 415 -25.79 6.33 -17.81
N ARG A 416 -25.62 5.34 -16.93
CA ARG A 416 -26.73 4.49 -16.46
C ARG A 416 -27.68 5.14 -15.46
N GLY A 417 -27.22 6.17 -14.74
CA GLY A 417 -28.00 6.83 -13.69
C GLY A 417 -29.06 7.83 -14.19
N THR A 418 -29.28 7.94 -15.50
CA THR A 418 -30.18 8.93 -16.12
C THR A 418 -31.08 8.31 -17.20
N SER A 419 -31.89 9.12 -17.89
CA SER A 419 -32.71 8.66 -19.02
C SER A 419 -31.83 7.97 -20.09
N THR A 420 -32.34 6.92 -20.73
CA THR A 420 -31.55 6.10 -21.66
C THR A 420 -30.93 6.94 -22.78
N PHE A 421 -31.67 7.91 -23.31
CA PHE A 421 -31.18 8.78 -24.39
C PHE A 421 -30.19 9.83 -23.89
N ASP A 422 -30.40 10.43 -22.72
CA ASP A 422 -29.43 11.38 -22.15
C ASP A 422 -28.12 10.66 -21.80
N GLY A 423 -28.21 9.47 -21.22
CA GLY A 423 -27.07 8.63 -20.87
C GLY A 423 -26.26 8.20 -22.09
N LEU A 424 -26.95 7.74 -23.14
CA LEU A 424 -26.33 7.41 -24.42
C LEU A 424 -25.65 8.62 -25.07
N ALA A 425 -26.33 9.77 -25.12
CA ALA A 425 -25.79 10.99 -25.71
C ALA A 425 -24.52 11.47 -24.97
N LEU A 426 -24.55 11.46 -23.64
CA LEU A 426 -23.38 11.80 -22.81
C LEU A 426 -22.25 10.79 -22.99
N ALA A 427 -22.54 9.49 -22.97
CA ALA A 427 -21.53 8.45 -23.18
C ALA A 427 -20.86 8.58 -24.56
N GLY A 428 -21.65 8.83 -25.61
CA GLY A 428 -21.15 9.10 -26.96
C GLY A 428 -20.28 10.36 -27.02
N ALA A 429 -20.71 11.47 -26.42
CA ALA A 429 -19.95 12.71 -26.38
C ALA A 429 -18.61 12.56 -25.62
N ILE A 430 -18.62 11.85 -24.49
CA ILE A 430 -17.41 11.56 -23.72
C ILE A 430 -16.45 10.66 -24.53
N ALA A 431 -16.97 9.62 -25.19
CA ALA A 431 -16.18 8.76 -26.08
C ALA A 431 -15.55 9.57 -27.22
N SER A 432 -16.32 10.42 -27.92
CA SER A 432 -15.78 11.30 -28.97
C SER A 432 -14.70 12.23 -28.43
N HIS A 433 -14.90 12.82 -27.24
CA HIS A 433 -13.90 13.72 -26.65
C HIS A 433 -12.59 12.98 -26.33
N LEU A 434 -12.66 11.83 -25.66
CA LEU A 434 -11.49 11.01 -25.33
C LEU A 434 -10.75 10.53 -26.59
N HIS A 435 -11.49 10.20 -27.65
CA HIS A 435 -10.94 9.73 -28.92
C HIS A 435 -10.31 10.88 -29.75
N ASP A 436 -11.04 11.97 -29.99
CA ASP A 436 -10.65 13.01 -30.94
C ASP A 436 -9.73 14.07 -30.32
N ARG A 437 -10.03 14.48 -29.08
CA ARG A 437 -9.35 15.57 -28.37
C ARG A 437 -8.18 15.05 -27.54
N ASN A 438 -8.45 14.20 -26.54
CA ASN A 438 -7.38 13.67 -25.68
C ASN A 438 -6.50 12.68 -26.43
N ARG A 439 -7.09 11.88 -27.33
CA ARG A 439 -6.43 10.77 -28.06
C ARG A 439 -5.81 9.74 -27.12
N ALA A 440 -6.43 9.57 -25.96
CA ALA A 440 -5.98 8.68 -24.91
C ALA A 440 -6.22 7.21 -25.29
N PHE A 441 -5.44 6.31 -24.70
CA PHE A 441 -5.71 4.88 -24.79
C PHE A 441 -6.95 4.54 -23.98
N THR A 442 -8.07 4.22 -24.64
CA THR A 442 -9.37 4.10 -23.98
C THR A 442 -9.95 2.70 -24.10
N LEU A 443 -10.31 2.11 -22.96
CA LEU A 443 -11.14 0.92 -22.87
C LEU A 443 -12.53 1.37 -22.44
N PHE A 444 -13.50 1.31 -23.36
CA PHE A 444 -14.84 1.84 -23.15
C PHE A 444 -15.84 0.68 -23.11
N ALA A 445 -16.11 0.14 -21.93
CA ALA A 445 -17.16 -0.85 -21.75
C ALA A 445 -18.53 -0.18 -21.70
N THR A 446 -19.47 -0.71 -22.47
CA THR A 446 -20.82 -0.16 -22.54
C THR A 446 -21.88 -1.25 -22.64
N HIS A 447 -23.07 -0.90 -22.18
CA HIS A 447 -24.30 -1.66 -22.37
C HIS A 447 -25.16 -1.08 -23.50
N TYR A 448 -24.85 0.13 -23.98
CA TYR A 448 -25.52 0.75 -25.12
C TYR A 448 -25.02 0.12 -26.41
N PHE A 449 -25.92 -0.58 -27.11
CA PHE A 449 -25.62 -1.21 -28.38
C PHE A 449 -25.39 -0.17 -29.49
N GLU A 450 -26.05 0.98 -29.38
CA GLU A 450 -25.94 2.13 -30.28
C GLU A 450 -24.50 2.66 -30.36
N LEU A 451 -23.71 2.52 -29.29
CA LEU A 451 -22.28 2.90 -29.30
C LEU A 451 -21.42 1.98 -30.16
N THR A 452 -21.92 0.82 -30.62
CA THR A 452 -21.19 -0.01 -31.58
C THR A 452 -21.08 0.62 -32.96
N GLU A 453 -21.88 1.64 -33.26
CA GLU A 453 -21.76 2.43 -34.48
C GLU A 453 -20.60 3.44 -34.40
N PHE A 454 -20.07 3.72 -33.20
CA PHE A 454 -19.01 4.71 -32.98
C PHE A 454 -17.76 4.46 -33.84
N PRO A 455 -17.18 3.24 -33.90
CA PRO A 455 -16.07 2.91 -34.80
C PRO A 455 -16.30 3.18 -36.29
N LYS A 456 -17.55 3.22 -36.77
CA LYS A 456 -17.81 3.50 -38.19
C LYS A 456 -17.48 4.94 -38.59
N LYS A 457 -17.45 5.85 -37.60
CA LYS A 457 -17.19 7.29 -37.79
C LYS A 457 -15.87 7.75 -37.18
N HIS A 458 -15.23 6.92 -36.38
CA HIS A 458 -14.02 7.24 -35.64
C HIS A 458 -12.93 6.20 -35.98
N GLU A 459 -12.03 6.57 -36.91
CA GLU A 459 -11.07 5.64 -37.54
C GLU A 459 -10.13 4.91 -36.56
N ARG A 460 -9.94 5.44 -35.34
CA ARG A 460 -9.06 4.83 -34.32
C ARG A 460 -9.82 4.14 -33.19
N ALA A 461 -11.11 3.90 -33.37
CA ALA A 461 -11.91 3.09 -32.49
C ALA A 461 -12.26 1.75 -33.17
N ILE A 462 -12.26 0.66 -32.42
CA ILE A 462 -12.74 -0.64 -32.89
C ILE A 462 -13.70 -1.26 -31.88
N ASN A 463 -14.64 -2.06 -32.40
CA ASN A 463 -15.50 -2.86 -31.54
C ASN A 463 -14.81 -4.16 -31.15
N VAL A 464 -14.95 -4.51 -29.88
CA VAL A 464 -14.68 -5.85 -29.36
C VAL A 464 -15.85 -6.26 -28.46
N HIS A 465 -15.99 -7.56 -28.24
CA HIS A 465 -17.01 -8.07 -27.34
C HIS A 465 -16.53 -9.29 -26.56
N VAL A 466 -17.16 -9.52 -25.42
CA VAL A 466 -16.98 -10.78 -24.69
C VAL A 466 -17.87 -11.84 -25.33
N SER A 467 -17.26 -12.95 -25.75
CA SER A 467 -17.97 -14.11 -26.30
C SER A 467 -18.78 -14.88 -25.24
N ALA A 468 -19.92 -15.39 -25.68
CA ALA A 468 -20.78 -16.27 -24.91
C ALA A 468 -21.30 -17.37 -25.85
N ALA A 469 -21.23 -18.62 -25.40
CA ALA A 469 -21.77 -19.76 -26.14
C ALA A 469 -23.12 -20.18 -25.55
N GLU A 470 -24.06 -20.55 -26.42
CA GLU A 470 -25.28 -21.23 -26.02
C GLU A 470 -25.00 -22.74 -26.00
N SER A 471 -25.23 -23.39 -24.86
CA SER A 471 -25.14 -24.84 -24.70
C SER A 471 -26.55 -25.42 -24.61
N GLY A 472 -26.98 -26.12 -25.67
CA GLY A 472 -28.36 -26.59 -25.81
C GLY A 472 -29.39 -25.46 -25.98
N GLU A 473 -30.69 -25.78 -25.85
CA GLU A 473 -31.77 -24.78 -26.00
C GLU A 473 -31.91 -23.83 -24.79
N HIS A 474 -31.18 -24.08 -23.69
CA HIS A 474 -31.54 -23.52 -22.38
C HIS A 474 -30.40 -22.87 -21.56
N ASP A 475 -29.12 -23.17 -21.80
CA ASP A 475 -28.01 -22.66 -20.98
C ASP A 475 -27.05 -21.74 -21.76
N ILE A 476 -26.60 -20.65 -21.13
CA ILE A 476 -25.51 -19.80 -21.62
C ILE A 476 -24.25 -20.09 -20.82
N VAL A 477 -23.16 -20.31 -21.53
CA VAL A 477 -21.81 -20.41 -20.98
C VAL A 477 -21.03 -19.17 -21.39
N PHE A 478 -20.57 -18.40 -20.41
CA PHE A 478 -19.67 -17.28 -20.68
C PHE A 478 -18.28 -17.82 -20.98
N LEU A 479 -17.78 -17.55 -22.18
CA LEU A 479 -16.45 -18.02 -22.61
C LEU A 479 -15.33 -17.11 -22.11
N HIS A 480 -15.67 -15.91 -21.62
CA HIS A 480 -14.73 -14.92 -21.09
C HIS A 480 -13.60 -14.50 -22.05
N ALA A 481 -13.70 -14.85 -23.34
CA ALA A 481 -12.77 -14.48 -24.38
C ALA A 481 -13.23 -13.21 -25.10
N ILE A 482 -12.29 -12.31 -25.37
CA ILE A 482 -12.50 -11.07 -26.14
C ILE A 482 -12.34 -11.37 -27.62
N GLU A 483 -13.39 -11.09 -28.39
CA GLU A 483 -13.44 -11.26 -29.83
C GLU A 483 -13.63 -9.93 -30.55
N ALA A 484 -13.15 -9.86 -31.79
CA ALA A 484 -13.29 -8.68 -32.63
C ALA A 484 -14.74 -8.50 -33.11
N GLY A 485 -15.15 -7.24 -33.28
CA GLY A 485 -16.49 -6.87 -33.72
C GLY A 485 -17.45 -6.65 -32.55
N PRO A 486 -18.64 -6.10 -32.84
CA PRO A 486 -19.67 -5.89 -31.83
C PRO A 486 -20.35 -7.20 -31.46
N ALA A 487 -20.89 -7.30 -30.23
CA ALA A 487 -21.74 -8.42 -29.84
C ALA A 487 -22.97 -8.51 -30.77
N SER A 488 -23.39 -9.71 -31.17
CA SER A 488 -24.53 -9.86 -32.08
C SER A 488 -25.89 -9.57 -31.45
N ARG A 489 -26.04 -9.74 -30.12
CA ARG A 489 -27.30 -9.59 -29.36
C ARG A 489 -27.03 -9.28 -27.88
N SER A 490 -28.03 -8.71 -27.20
CA SER A 490 -28.06 -8.64 -25.73
C SER A 490 -28.57 -9.96 -25.13
N TYR A 491 -27.91 -10.44 -24.08
CA TYR A 491 -28.24 -11.71 -23.42
C TYR A 491 -29.04 -11.54 -22.12
N GLY A 492 -29.63 -10.36 -21.88
CA GLY A 492 -30.29 -10.03 -20.61
C GLY A 492 -31.44 -11.00 -20.23
N VAL A 493 -32.24 -11.40 -21.22
CA VAL A 493 -33.36 -12.34 -21.01
C VAL A 493 -32.85 -13.74 -20.65
N GLN A 494 -31.73 -14.17 -21.23
CA GLN A 494 -31.12 -15.45 -20.94
C GLN A 494 -30.40 -15.47 -19.58
N VAL A 495 -29.79 -14.35 -19.16
CA VAL A 495 -29.24 -14.21 -17.80
C VAL A 495 -30.36 -14.28 -16.75
N ALA A 496 -31.50 -13.63 -17.00
CA ALA A 496 -32.67 -13.74 -16.12
C ALA A 496 -33.15 -15.19 -15.99
N ARG A 497 -33.06 -16.00 -17.05
CA ARG A 497 -33.38 -17.43 -17.01
C ARG A 497 -32.38 -18.20 -16.14
N LEU A 498 -31.08 -17.95 -16.27
CA LEU A 498 -30.03 -18.55 -15.43
C LEU A 498 -30.24 -18.22 -13.94
N ALA A 499 -30.77 -17.03 -13.63
CA ALA A 499 -31.13 -16.63 -12.28
C ALA A 499 -32.38 -17.36 -11.72
N GLY A 500 -33.00 -18.26 -12.49
CA GLY A 500 -34.16 -19.05 -12.06
C GLY A 500 -35.51 -18.36 -12.28
N MET A 501 -35.60 -17.32 -13.11
CA MET A 501 -36.86 -16.62 -13.35
C MET A 501 -37.90 -17.51 -14.07
N PRO A 502 -39.21 -17.38 -13.75
CA PRO A 502 -40.25 -18.24 -14.32
C PRO A 502 -40.30 -18.20 -15.84
N GLY A 503 -40.45 -19.37 -16.49
CA GLY A 503 -40.46 -19.49 -17.95
C GLY A 503 -41.56 -18.68 -18.64
N SER A 504 -42.70 -18.44 -17.98
CA SER A 504 -43.77 -17.54 -18.47
C SER A 504 -43.30 -16.09 -18.58
N LEU A 505 -42.56 -15.60 -17.57
CA LEU A 505 -42.01 -14.26 -17.52
C LEU A 505 -40.92 -14.09 -18.59
N ILE A 506 -40.06 -15.09 -18.77
CA ILE A 506 -39.03 -15.09 -19.82
C ILE A 506 -39.67 -15.03 -21.23
N ARG A 507 -40.74 -15.80 -21.48
CA ARG A 507 -41.46 -15.75 -22.76
C ARG A 507 -42.08 -14.39 -23.02
N GLN A 508 -42.70 -13.79 -22.00
CA GLN A 508 -43.27 -12.45 -22.11
C GLN A 508 -42.18 -11.41 -22.39
N ALA A 509 -41.06 -11.44 -21.64
CA ALA A 509 -39.93 -10.53 -21.84
C ALA A 509 -39.36 -10.63 -23.26
N ARG A 510 -39.24 -11.86 -23.81
CA ARG A 510 -38.76 -12.07 -25.18
C ARG A 510 -39.72 -11.50 -26.22
N SER A 511 -41.02 -11.74 -26.07
CA SER A 511 -42.03 -11.16 -26.97
C SER A 511 -42.03 -9.64 -26.97
N THR A 512 -41.82 -9.01 -25.80
CA THR A 512 -41.71 -7.56 -25.69
C THR A 512 -40.42 -7.04 -26.32
N LEU A 513 -39.30 -7.74 -26.11
CA LEU A 513 -38.01 -7.39 -26.70
C LEU A 513 -38.07 -7.42 -28.24
N ASP A 514 -38.63 -8.48 -28.81
CA ASP A 514 -38.77 -8.62 -30.27
C ASP A 514 -39.62 -7.47 -30.86
N ALA A 515 -40.67 -7.05 -30.15
CA ALA A 515 -41.51 -5.92 -30.56
C ALA A 515 -40.74 -4.58 -30.49
N LEU A 516 -39.99 -4.35 -29.41
CA LEU A 516 -39.18 -3.14 -29.22
C LEU A 516 -38.04 -3.04 -30.24
N GLU A 517 -37.32 -4.13 -30.52
CA GLU A 517 -36.26 -4.16 -31.54
C GLU A 517 -36.81 -3.85 -32.94
N THR A 518 -38.01 -4.37 -33.24
CA THR A 518 -38.69 -4.11 -34.53
C THR A 518 -39.07 -2.63 -34.64
N GLN A 519 -39.58 -2.04 -33.56
CA GLN A 519 -39.95 -0.62 -33.53
C GLN A 519 -38.72 0.30 -33.58
N GLN A 520 -37.63 -0.06 -32.91
CA GLN A 520 -36.39 0.72 -32.85
C GLN A 520 -35.65 0.71 -34.20
N ARG A 521 -35.58 -0.43 -34.89
CA ARG A 521 -35.03 -0.48 -36.27
C ARG A 521 -35.77 0.41 -37.25
N MET A 522 -37.07 0.66 -37.04
CA MET A 522 -37.85 1.60 -37.86
C MET A 522 -37.56 3.07 -37.50
N ALA A 523 -37.18 3.37 -36.26
CA ALA A 523 -36.88 4.72 -35.77
C ALA A 523 -35.42 5.15 -35.99
N ASP A 524 -34.45 4.23 -35.87
CA ASP A 524 -33.01 4.49 -36.02
C ASP A 524 -32.63 4.95 -37.44
N ALA A 525 -33.50 4.71 -38.44
CA ALA A 525 -33.33 5.25 -39.78
C ALA A 525 -33.40 6.81 -39.85
N GLN A 526 -33.77 7.49 -38.76
CA GLN A 526 -33.98 8.95 -38.73
C GLN A 526 -33.04 9.76 -37.81
N ILE A 527 -32.26 9.15 -36.90
CA ILE A 527 -31.48 9.90 -35.89
C ILE A 527 -30.00 9.56 -35.99
N ASP A 528 -29.17 10.55 -36.34
CA ASP A 528 -27.71 10.41 -36.35
C ASP A 528 -27.09 10.85 -35.01
N LEU A 529 -26.81 9.88 -34.14
CA LEU A 529 -26.25 10.05 -32.79
C LEU A 529 -24.80 10.58 -32.74
N PHE A 530 -24.06 10.51 -33.84
CA PHE A 530 -22.65 10.91 -33.89
C PHE A 530 -22.41 12.02 -34.93
N ALA A 531 -23.46 12.77 -35.28
CA ALA A 531 -23.29 14.00 -36.03
C ALA A 531 -22.50 15.00 -35.18
N ALA A 532 -21.66 15.82 -35.83
CA ALA A 532 -20.96 16.89 -35.13
C ALA A 532 -22.00 17.78 -34.40
N PRO A 533 -21.76 18.17 -33.14
CA PRO A 533 -22.68 19.02 -32.43
C PRO A 533 -22.91 20.30 -33.24
N PRO A 534 -24.14 20.83 -33.31
CA PRO A 534 -24.37 22.14 -33.90
C PRO A 534 -23.43 23.14 -33.22
N ALA A 535 -22.80 24.01 -34.03
CA ALA A 535 -21.91 25.04 -33.50
C ALA A 535 -22.63 25.74 -32.33
N PRO A 536 -21.93 26.02 -31.20
CA PRO A 536 -22.56 26.72 -30.09
C PRO A 536 -23.23 27.97 -30.65
N PRO A 537 -24.48 28.28 -30.25
CA PRO A 537 -25.11 29.52 -30.69
C PRO A 537 -24.11 30.65 -30.41
N PRO A 538 -23.91 31.59 -31.36
CA PRO A 538 -23.01 32.71 -31.12
C PRO A 538 -23.40 33.32 -29.77
N ALA A 539 -22.41 33.52 -28.89
CA ALA A 539 -22.62 34.13 -27.58
C ALA A 539 -23.55 35.33 -27.79
N ALA A 540 -24.70 35.33 -27.10
CA ALA A 540 -25.68 36.39 -27.25
C ALA A 540 -24.94 37.73 -27.17
N GLU A 541 -24.99 38.51 -28.25
CA GLU A 541 -24.31 39.80 -28.30
C GLU A 541 -24.76 40.59 -27.07
N SER A 542 -23.78 41.06 -26.27
CA SER A 542 -24.07 41.85 -25.08
C SER A 542 -25.02 42.97 -25.44
N SER A 543 -26.17 43.00 -24.77
CA SER A 543 -27.26 43.86 -25.19
C SER A 543 -26.79 45.32 -25.11
N ALA A 544 -27.35 46.20 -25.94
CA ALA A 544 -26.95 47.62 -25.94
C ALA A 544 -26.99 48.24 -24.53
N LEU A 545 -27.88 47.73 -23.67
CA LEU A 545 -27.98 48.09 -22.26
C LEU A 545 -26.77 47.63 -21.44
N GLU A 546 -26.34 46.38 -21.57
CA GLU A 546 -25.23 45.82 -20.81
C GLU A 546 -23.91 46.52 -21.14
N ARG A 547 -23.70 46.86 -22.42
CA ARG A 547 -22.55 47.65 -22.85
C ARG A 547 -22.59 49.09 -22.33
N ALA A 548 -23.75 49.74 -22.37
CA ALA A 548 -23.91 51.09 -21.83
C ALA A 548 -23.72 51.13 -20.30
N LEU A 549 -24.18 50.10 -19.59
CA LEU A 549 -24.01 49.98 -18.14
C LEU A 549 -22.54 49.75 -17.76
N ALA A 550 -21.84 48.85 -18.46
CA ALA A 550 -20.42 48.56 -18.21
C ALA A 550 -19.49 49.75 -18.49
N ALA A 551 -19.92 50.68 -19.35
CA ALA A 551 -19.15 51.88 -19.69
C ALA A 551 -19.29 53.03 -18.66
N LEU A 552 -20.25 52.95 -17.73
CA LEU A 552 -20.47 53.99 -16.74
C LEU A 552 -19.49 53.85 -15.56
N GLN A 553 -18.90 54.97 -15.16
CA GLN A 553 -18.02 55.07 -13.99
C GLN A 553 -18.65 56.02 -12.98
N PRO A 554 -19.45 55.51 -12.02
CA PRO A 554 -20.30 56.34 -11.16
C PRO A 554 -19.52 57.39 -10.37
N ASP A 555 -18.30 57.07 -9.95
CA ASP A 555 -17.47 57.94 -9.11
C ASP A 555 -16.87 59.14 -9.86
N THR A 556 -17.03 59.18 -11.19
CA THR A 556 -16.51 60.26 -12.05
C THR A 556 -17.59 61.17 -12.60
N LEU A 557 -18.87 60.85 -12.34
CA LEU A 557 -20.01 61.57 -12.90
C LEU A 557 -20.55 62.59 -11.90
N SER A 558 -20.91 63.77 -12.40
CA SER A 558 -21.68 64.73 -11.60
C SER A 558 -23.11 64.20 -11.37
N PRO A 559 -23.83 64.67 -10.33
CA PRO A 559 -25.19 64.21 -10.04
C PRO A 559 -26.18 64.36 -11.21
N ARG A 560 -25.96 65.36 -12.08
CA ARG A 560 -26.80 65.56 -13.28
C ARG A 560 -26.47 64.56 -14.38
N GLU A 561 -25.19 64.30 -14.64
CA GLU A 561 -24.75 63.32 -15.65
C GLU A 561 -25.11 61.88 -15.25
N ALA A 562 -25.06 61.55 -13.96
CA ALA A 562 -25.52 60.27 -13.45
C ALA A 562 -27.03 60.08 -13.68
N LEU A 563 -27.84 61.13 -13.48
CA LEU A 563 -29.27 61.09 -13.73
C LEU A 563 -29.59 60.95 -15.23
N ASP A 564 -28.86 61.68 -16.09
CA ASP A 564 -29.02 61.59 -17.54
C ASP A 564 -28.63 60.21 -18.07
N ALA A 565 -27.55 59.61 -17.54
CA ALA A 565 -27.15 58.24 -17.85
C ALA A 565 -28.23 57.21 -17.47
N LEU A 566 -28.91 57.40 -16.32
CA LEU A 566 -30.03 56.53 -15.92
C LEU A 566 -31.22 56.64 -16.87
N TYR A 567 -31.55 57.83 -17.37
CA TYR A 567 -32.59 57.99 -18.39
C TYR A 567 -32.21 57.30 -19.71
N GLN A 568 -30.94 57.38 -20.10
CA GLN A 568 -30.42 56.75 -21.31
C GLN A 568 -30.41 55.22 -21.21
N LEU A 569 -30.07 54.65 -20.05
CA LEU A 569 -30.22 53.21 -19.80
C LEU A 569 -31.70 52.79 -19.85
N LYS A 570 -32.60 53.62 -19.31
CA LYS A 570 -34.04 53.32 -19.30
C LYS A 570 -34.69 53.40 -20.69
N SER A 571 -34.16 54.23 -21.60
CA SER A 571 -34.61 54.24 -23.00
C SER A 571 -34.14 52.99 -23.75
N LEU A 572 -32.91 52.53 -23.50
CA LEU A 572 -32.36 51.30 -24.08
C LEU A 572 -33.15 50.03 -23.66
N ILE A 573 -33.80 50.05 -22.50
CA ILE A 573 -34.73 48.99 -22.06
C ILE A 573 -36.05 49.01 -22.84
N ARG A 574 -36.52 50.19 -23.30
CA ARG A 574 -37.80 50.35 -24.01
C ARG A 574 -37.70 50.04 -25.51
N GLU A 575 -36.50 50.02 -26.08
CA GLU A 575 -36.25 49.79 -27.51
C GLU A 575 -35.81 48.35 -27.84
N GLN A 576 -35.69 47.46 -26.85
CA GLN A 576 -35.57 46.03 -27.11
C GLN A 576 -36.98 45.44 -27.35
N PRO A 577 -37.23 44.76 -28.48
CA PRO A 577 -38.54 44.16 -28.78
C PRO A 577 -38.92 43.02 -27.82
#